data_AF-A0A4R5KTC4-F1
#
_entry.id   AF-A0A4R5KTC4-F1
#
_cell.length_a   1.000
_cell.length_b   1.000
_cell.length_c   1.000
_cell.angle_alpha   90.00
_cell.angle_beta   90.00
_cell.angle_gamma   90.00
#
_symmetry.space_group_name_H-M   'P 1'
#
loop_
_entity.id
_entity.type
_entity.pdbx_description
1 polymer ?
#
loop_
_entity_poly.entity_id
_entity_poly.type
_entity_poly.pdbx_seq_one_letter_code
_entity_poly.pdbx_strand_id
1 'polypeptide(L)'
;MGLKEIWARLDSEIKEWLVHNSGCVSVPSRIAGRMAADAEGHVEWDAHGGIVLTPGDRAFLRDRAEAAGTIHCSRTMSELGRRFFNSEGS
;
A
#
# COMPACT_ATOMS: atom_id res chain seq x y z
N MET A 1 -8.33 -3.74 8.44
CA MET A 1 -8.91 -2.86 7.41
C MET A 1 -9.39 -3.69 6.23
N GLY A 2 -10.47 -3.32 5.55
CA GLY A 2 -10.88 -3.93 4.28
C GLY A 2 -10.32 -3.16 3.08
N LEU A 3 -9.09 -3.46 2.65
CA LEU A 3 -8.45 -2.75 1.53
C LEU A 3 -9.28 -2.83 0.24
N LYS A 4 -9.95 -3.96 0.03
CA LYS A 4 -10.85 -4.19 -1.12
C LYS A 4 -12.01 -3.19 -1.15
N GLU A 5 -12.51 -2.78 0.02
CA GLU A 5 -13.69 -1.92 0.17
C GLU A 5 -13.35 -0.46 -0.17
N ILE A 6 -12.16 -0.02 0.26
CA ILE A 6 -11.67 1.34 0.00
C ILE A 6 -10.99 1.48 -1.35
N TRP A 7 -10.62 0.36 -2.00
CA TRP A 7 -9.84 0.35 -3.25
C TRP A 7 -10.41 1.25 -4.35
N ALA A 8 -11.74 1.34 -4.45
CA ALA A 8 -12.38 2.21 -5.43
C ALA A 8 -12.14 3.70 -5.13
N ARG A 9 -12.11 4.07 -3.85
CA ARG A 9 -11.95 5.45 -3.35
C ARG A 9 -10.50 5.95 -3.33
N LEU A 10 -9.54 5.03 -3.19
CA LEU A 10 -8.12 5.40 -3.21
C LEU A 10 -7.76 6.16 -4.49
N ASP A 11 -6.79 7.06 -4.38
CA ASP A 11 -6.21 7.71 -5.54
C ASP A 11 -5.46 6.72 -6.43
N SER A 12 -5.41 7.01 -7.74
CA SER A 12 -4.69 6.20 -8.74
C SER A 12 -3.23 6.01 -8.37
N GLU A 13 -2.58 7.05 -7.87
CA GLU A 13 -1.20 7.04 -7.42
C GLU A 13 -0.96 6.06 -6.25
N ILE A 14 -1.89 5.99 -5.29
CA ILE A 14 -1.82 5.04 -4.16
C ILE A 14 -2.02 3.61 -4.67
N LYS A 15 -3.00 3.40 -5.57
CA LYS A 15 -3.24 2.08 -6.16
C LYS A 15 -2.03 1.57 -6.92
N GLU A 16 -1.39 2.43 -7.70
CA GLU A 16 -0.17 2.12 -8.44
C GLU A 16 0.96 1.74 -7.47
N TRP A 17 1.20 2.56 -6.44
CA TRP A 17 2.21 2.24 -5.43
C TRP A 17 1.95 0.89 -4.76
N LEU A 18 0.70 0.61 -4.35
CA LEU A 18 0.31 -0.62 -3.69
C LEU A 18 0.49 -1.86 -4.59
N VAL A 19 0.14 -1.75 -5.87
CA VAL A 19 0.32 -2.80 -6.87
C VAL A 19 1.81 -3.10 -7.08
N HIS A 20 2.63 -2.06 -7.27
CA HIS A 20 4.08 -2.20 -7.43
C HIS A 20 4.80 -2.67 -6.17
N ASN A 21 4.18 -2.52 -4.99
CA ASN A 21 4.71 -2.94 -3.69
C ASN A 21 3.81 -3.99 -3.03
N SER A 22 3.24 -4.92 -3.81
CA SER A 22 2.28 -5.93 -3.34
C SER A 22 2.84 -6.91 -2.30
N GLY A 23 4.17 -6.96 -2.13
CA GLY A 23 4.83 -7.70 -1.06
C GLY A 23 4.92 -6.97 0.30
N CYS A 24 4.41 -5.73 0.40
CA CYS A 24 4.49 -4.96 1.65
C CYS A 24 3.58 -5.55 2.74
N VAL A 25 4.05 -5.45 3.99
CA VAL A 25 3.30 -5.87 5.19
C VAL A 25 2.64 -4.68 5.86
N SER A 26 3.30 -3.51 5.82
CA SER A 26 2.71 -2.24 6.24
C SER A 26 2.87 -1.18 5.17
N VAL A 27 1.90 -0.26 5.15
CA VAL A 27 1.88 0.92 4.30
C VAL A 27 2.49 2.09 5.07
N PRO A 28 3.47 2.82 4.52
CA PRO A 28 4.08 3.97 5.18
C PRO A 28 3.09 5.05 5.59
N SER A 29 3.38 5.77 6.68
CA SER A 29 2.54 6.82 7.29
C SER A 29 1.96 7.85 6.31
N ARG A 30 2.74 8.24 5.29
CA ARG A 30 2.33 9.18 4.25
C ARG A 30 1.15 8.68 3.40
N ILE A 31 1.13 7.39 3.08
CA ILE A 31 0.06 6.76 2.30
C ILE A 31 -1.06 6.32 3.25
N ALA A 32 -0.68 5.84 4.43
CA ALA A 32 -1.58 5.45 5.51
C ALA A 32 -2.56 6.56 5.89
N GLY A 33 -2.13 7.81 6.02
CA GLY A 33 -3.03 8.92 6.33
C GLY A 33 -4.18 9.09 5.32
N ARG A 34 -3.88 8.89 4.02
CA ARG A 34 -4.88 8.95 2.94
C ARG A 34 -5.77 7.71 2.95
N MET A 35 -5.19 6.52 3.10
CA MET A 35 -5.94 5.26 3.19
C MET A 35 -6.87 5.21 4.41
N ALA A 36 -6.44 5.76 5.55
CA ALA A 36 -7.24 5.84 6.76
C ALA A 36 -8.42 6.80 6.63
N ALA A 37 -8.28 7.89 5.88
CA ALA A 37 -9.39 8.81 5.61
C ALA A 37 -10.53 8.13 4.83
N ASP A 38 -10.19 7.21 3.94
CA ASP A 38 -11.15 6.41 3.17
C ASP A 38 -11.58 5.12 3.89
N ALA A 39 -10.92 4.73 4.98
CA ALA A 39 -11.20 3.51 5.71
C ALA A 39 -12.39 3.68 6.67
N GLU A 40 -13.45 2.95 6.39
CA GLU A 40 -14.55 2.77 7.35
C GLU A 40 -14.23 1.53 8.20
N GLY A 41 -13.79 1.74 9.44
CA GLY A 41 -13.59 0.66 10.42
C GLY A 41 -12.21 0.65 11.07
N HIS A 42 -11.85 -0.50 11.65
CA HIS A 42 -10.61 -0.64 12.41
C HIS A 42 -9.39 -0.69 11.49
N VAL A 43 -8.53 0.30 11.65
CA VAL A 43 -7.21 0.40 11.03
C VAL A 43 -6.18 0.06 12.09
N GLU A 44 -5.40 -0.99 11.85
CA GLU A 44 -4.25 -1.31 12.68
C GLU A 44 -3.06 -0.49 12.22
N TRP A 45 -2.41 0.19 13.17
CA TRP A 45 -1.26 1.04 12.91
C TRP A 45 0.01 0.37 13.42
N ASP A 46 1.11 0.53 12.68
CA ASP A 46 2.44 0.13 13.15
C ASP A 46 3.08 1.22 14.05
N ALA A 47 4.21 0.90 14.67
CA ALA A 47 4.92 1.81 15.58
C ALA A 47 5.42 3.11 14.91
N HIS A 48 5.44 3.16 13.57
CA HIS A 48 5.88 4.31 12.76
C HIS A 48 4.69 5.08 12.16
N GLY A 49 3.45 4.76 12.56
CA GLY A 49 2.24 5.40 12.03
C GLY A 49 1.86 4.93 10.64
N GLY A 50 2.39 3.80 10.18
CA GLY A 50 1.93 3.10 8.97
C GLY A 50 0.69 2.24 9.24
N ILE A 51 -0.01 1.80 8.19
CA ILE A 51 -1.14 0.86 8.32
C ILE A 51 -0.63 -0.57 8.12
N VAL A 52 -0.94 -1.46 9.05
CA VAL A 52 -0.69 -2.89 8.92
C VAL A 52 -1.73 -3.50 8.00
N LEU A 53 -1.28 -4.19 6.95
CA LEU A 53 -2.15 -4.89 6.01
C LEU A 53 -2.51 -6.26 6.56
N THR A 54 -3.80 -6.58 6.55
CA THR A 54 -4.26 -7.91 6.94
C THR A 54 -3.81 -8.96 5.92
N PRO A 55 -3.79 -10.26 6.27
CA PRO A 55 -3.56 -11.33 5.29
C PRO A 55 -4.50 -11.25 4.06
N GLY A 56 -5.76 -10.83 4.27
CA GLY A 56 -6.74 -10.64 3.18
C GLY A 56 -6.38 -9.47 2.26
N ASP A 57 -5.92 -8.35 2.83
CA ASP A 57 -5.47 -7.19 2.05
C ASP A 57 -4.26 -7.53 1.18
N ARG A 58 -3.29 -8.28 1.74
CA ARG A 58 -2.10 -8.74 1.01
C ARG A 58 -2.47 -9.70 -0.13
N ALA A 59 -3.42 -10.60 0.10
CA ALA A 59 -3.92 -11.48 -0.96
C ALA A 59 -4.59 -10.68 -2.09
N PHE A 60 -5.39 -9.68 -1.75
CA PHE A 60 -6.01 -8.79 -2.72
C PHE A 60 -4.98 -7.97 -3.51
N LEU A 61 -3.95 -7.43 -2.85
CA LEU A 61 -2.85 -6.73 -3.54
C LEU A 61 -2.09 -7.61 -4.50
N ARG A 62 -1.85 -8.86 -4.11
CA ARG A 62 -1.18 -9.83 -4.98
C ARG A 62 -2.01 -10.14 -6.23
N ASP A 63 -3.32 -10.35 -6.09
CA ASP A 63 -4.22 -10.55 -7.23
C ASP A 63 -4.20 -9.34 -8.19
N ARG A 64 -4.18 -8.11 -7.65
CA ARG A 64 -4.05 -6.90 -8.46
C ARG A 64 -2.69 -6.76 -9.14
N ALA A 65 -1.61 -7.15 -8.46
CA ALA A 65 -0.27 -7.13 -9.04
C ALA A 65 -0.11 -8.19 -10.13
N GLU A 66 -0.69 -9.36 -9.95
CA GLU A 66 -0.81 -10.41 -10.96
C GLU A 66 -1.54 -9.88 -12.21
N ALA A 67 -2.72 -9.30 -12.02
CA ALA A 67 -3.51 -8.72 -13.11
C ALA A 67 -2.77 -7.58 -13.84
N ALA A 68 -1.94 -6.81 -13.13
CA ALA A 68 -1.13 -5.73 -13.69
C ALA A 68 0.19 -6.21 -14.33
N GLY A 69 0.55 -7.49 -14.20
CA GLY A 69 1.84 -8.02 -14.66
C GLY A 69 3.04 -7.49 -13.86
N THR A 70 2.82 -7.06 -12.62
CA THR A 70 3.79 -6.37 -11.76
C THR A 70 4.27 -7.24 -10.59
N ILE A 71 4.10 -8.57 -10.63
CA ILE A 71 4.78 -9.44 -9.67
C ILE A 71 6.29 -9.32 -9.92
N HIS A 72 6.91 -8.39 -9.21
CA HIS A 72 8.34 -8.38 -9.00
C HIS A 72 8.60 -9.30 -7.82
N CYS A 73 9.25 -10.43 -8.08
CA CYS A 73 9.80 -11.28 -7.03
C CYS A 73 10.64 -10.37 -6.10
N SER A 74 10.19 -10.27 -4.84
CA SER A 74 10.68 -9.33 -3.84
C SER A 74 12.21 -9.39 -3.69
N ARG A 75 12.91 -8.35 -4.19
CA ARG A 75 14.23 -7.96 -3.67
C ARG A 75 14.60 -6.50 -3.90
N THR A 76 13.91 -5.79 -4.78
CA THR A 76 14.21 -4.38 -5.07
C THR A 76 12.95 -3.57 -4.87
N MET A 77 12.95 -2.67 -3.88
CA MET A 77 12.00 -1.57 -3.84
C MET A 77 12.06 -0.84 -5.18
N SER A 78 10.98 -0.95 -5.96
CA SER A 78 10.81 -0.27 -7.24
C SER A 78 11.10 1.24 -7.10
N GLU A 79 11.59 1.92 -8.14
CA GLU A 79 11.89 3.36 -8.12
C GLU A 79 10.71 4.23 -7.62
N LEU A 80 9.47 3.80 -7.89
CA LEU A 80 8.26 4.38 -7.32
C LEU A 80 8.26 4.33 -5.78
N GLY A 81 8.63 3.20 -5.18
CA GLY A 81 8.79 3.08 -3.73
C GLY A 81 9.85 4.02 -3.16
N ARG A 82 10.97 4.22 -3.88
CA ARG A 82 12.00 5.21 -3.51
C ARG A 82 11.50 6.66 -3.60
N ARG A 83 10.65 6.98 -4.57
CA ARG A 83 10.09 8.35 -4.74
C ARG A 83 9.16 8.74 -3.59
N PHE A 84 8.40 7.79 -3.04
CA PHE A 84 7.60 8.04 -1.83
C PHE A 84 8.43 8.02 -0.54
N PHE A 85 9.49 7.19 -0.49
CA PHE A 85 10.32 7.04 0.71
C PHE A 85 11.36 8.16 0.90
N ASN A 86 11.97 8.69 -0.18
CA ASN A 86 13.05 9.70 -0.11
C ASN A 86 12.60 11.16 -0.24
N SER A 87 11.30 11.46 -0.23
CA SER A 87 10.82 12.85 -0.24
C SER A 87 10.79 13.48 1.16
N GLU A 88 11.85 13.26 1.95
CA GLU A 88 12.12 13.90 3.24
C GLU A 88 13.62 14.27 3.21
N GLY A 89 13.97 15.42 2.63
CA GLY A 89 15.38 15.80 2.49
C GLY A 89 15.64 17.08 1.69
N SER A 90 15.11 18.21 2.14
CA SER A 90 15.71 19.54 1.93
C SER A 90 15.18 20.52 2.97
#